data_AF-A0A5Q4G4P8-F1
#
_entry.id   AF-A0A5Q4G4P8-F1
#
_cell.length_a   1.000
_cell.length_b   1.000
_cell.length_c   1.000
_cell.angle_alpha   90.00
_cell.angle_beta   90.00
_cell.angle_gamma   90.00
#
_symmetry.space_group_name_H-M   'P 1'
#
loop_
_entity.id
_entity.type
_entity.pdbx_description
1 polymer ?
#
loop_
_entity_poly.entity_id
_entity_poly.type
_entity_poly.pdbx_seq_one_letter_code
_entity_poly.pdbx_strand_id
1 'polypeptide(L)'
;MRGVRIELRNGVTTLHTFTDSSGAFRFQRVPAGDWTLLVLLTRAETDDRLDPPAVRLAVEPGGADEVVVRSVPIVRHIQFSEGGVLQPRDDE
;
A
#
# COMPACT_ATOMS: atom_id res chain seq x y z
N MET A 1 5.88 -9.10 -3.49
CA MET A 1 4.91 -8.82 -2.40
C MET A 1 3.75 -9.80 -2.52
N ARG A 2 3.73 -10.91 -1.77
CA ARG A 2 2.66 -11.93 -1.86
C ARG A 2 1.57 -11.66 -0.84
N GLY A 3 0.32 -12.00 -1.17
CA GLY A 3 -0.80 -11.96 -0.22
C GLY A 3 -1.28 -10.56 0.13
N VAL A 4 -0.82 -9.53 -0.59
CA VAL A 4 -1.28 -8.17 -0.42
C VAL A 4 -2.65 -8.03 -1.05
N ARG A 5 -3.60 -7.44 -0.33
CA ARG A 5 -4.96 -7.22 -0.84
C ARG A 5 -4.96 -6.04 -1.80
N ILE A 6 -5.51 -6.26 -2.99
CA ILE A 6 -5.74 -5.23 -4.00
C ILE A 6 -7.24 -5.00 -4.11
N GLU A 7 -7.66 -3.74 -4.17
CA GLU A 7 -9.04 -3.37 -4.42
C GLU A 7 -9.18 -2.49 -5.65
N LEU A 8 -10.25 -2.70 -6.42
CA LEU A 8 -10.62 -1.91 -7.58
C LEU A 8 -12.05 -1.41 -7.37
N ARG A 9 -12.24 -0.09 -7.34
CA ARG A 9 -13.52 0.55 -6.96
C ARG A 9 -13.98 1.57 -8.01
N ASN A 10 -15.28 1.62 -8.32
CA ASN A 10 -15.88 2.62 -9.21
C ASN A 10 -17.04 3.41 -8.56
N GLY A 11 -17.07 3.46 -7.22
CA GLY A 11 -18.13 4.13 -6.44
C GLY A 11 -19.40 3.29 -6.24
N VAL A 12 -19.69 2.33 -7.10
CA VAL A 12 -20.84 1.41 -6.97
C VAL A 12 -20.39 -0.01 -6.65
N THR A 13 -19.38 -0.49 -7.36
CA THR A 13 -18.81 -1.83 -7.25
C THR A 13 -17.41 -1.77 -6.64
N THR A 14 -17.12 -2.76 -5.79
CA THR A 14 -15.78 -3.03 -5.28
C THR A 14 -15.40 -4.46 -5.61
N LEU A 15 -14.33 -4.62 -6.39
CA LEU A 15 -13.68 -5.90 -6.63
C LEU A 15 -12.45 -6.00 -5.75
N HIS A 16 -12.08 -7.21 -5.34
CA HIS A 16 -10.84 -7.44 -4.62
C HIS A 16 -10.13 -8.70 -5.11
N THR A 17 -8.81 -8.71 -4.98
CA THR A 17 -7.95 -9.87 -5.24
C THR A 17 -6.73 -9.80 -4.34
N PHE A 18 -5.88 -10.82 -4.39
CA PHE A 18 -4.61 -10.85 -3.66
C PHE A 18 -3.44 -11.03 -4.63
N THR A 19 -2.31 -10.43 -4.31
CA THR A 19 -1.09 -10.64 -5.07
C THR A 19 -0.55 -12.06 -4.89
N ASP A 20 -0.05 -12.66 -5.98
CA ASP A 20 0.54 -13.99 -5.97
C ASP A 20 1.99 -13.98 -5.43
N SER A 21 2.69 -15.12 -5.53
CA SER A 21 4.08 -15.25 -5.06
C SER A 21 5.08 -14.35 -5.80
N SER A 22 4.79 -13.96 -7.04
CA SER A 22 5.59 -13.01 -7.82
C SER A 22 5.26 -11.55 -7.51
N GLY A 23 4.11 -11.31 -6.86
CA GLY A 23 3.57 -9.97 -6.62
C GLY A 23 2.61 -9.49 -7.70
N ALA A 24 2.32 -10.32 -8.70
CA ALA A 24 1.34 -10.02 -9.73
C ALA A 24 -0.10 -10.21 -9.21
N PHE A 25 -1.05 -9.52 -9.84
CA PHE A 25 -2.48 -9.64 -9.57
C PHE A 25 -3.27 -9.48 -10.88
N ARG A 26 -4.52 -9.92 -10.89
CA ARG A 26 -5.40 -9.80 -12.07
C ARG A 26 -6.86 -9.67 -11.66
N PHE A 27 -7.58 -8.78 -12.33
CA PHE A 27 -9.04 -8.74 -12.35
C PHE A 27 -9.53 -9.21 -13.72
N GLN A 28 -10.60 -10.01 -13.75
CA GLN A 28 -11.21 -10.50 -14.99
C GLN A 28 -12.63 -9.99 -15.11
N ARG A 29 -13.09 -9.75 -16.35
CA ARG A 29 -14.46 -9.28 -16.65
C ARG A 29 -14.82 -8.00 -15.89
N VAL A 30 -13.88 -7.05 -15.84
CA VAL A 30 -14.12 -5.73 -15.25
C VAL A 30 -15.02 -4.94 -16.21
N PRO A 31 -16.20 -4.46 -15.79
CA PRO A 31 -17.03 -3.60 -16.61
C PRO A 31 -16.28 -2.31 -17.01
N ALA A 32 -16.59 -1.82 -18.20
CA ALA A 32 -16.06 -0.55 -18.66
C ALA A 32 -16.48 0.61 -17.75
N GLY A 33 -15.60 1.60 -17.62
CA GLY A 33 -15.83 2.80 -16.81
C GLY A 33 -14.59 3.21 -16.01
N ASP A 34 -14.78 4.22 -15.16
CA ASP A 34 -13.70 4.77 -14.33
C ASP A 34 -13.53 3.97 -13.04
N TRP A 35 -12.30 3.56 -12.77
CA TRP A 35 -11.93 2.78 -11.59
C TRP A 35 -10.78 3.43 -10.84
N THR A 36 -10.73 3.17 -9.53
CA THR A 36 -9.60 3.49 -8.66
C THR A 36 -9.05 2.20 -8.07
N LEU A 37 -7.76 1.95 -8.31
CA LEU A 37 -7.02 0.84 -7.75
C LEU A 37 -6.32 1.28 -6.45
N LEU A 38 -6.47 0.45 -5.42
CA LEU A 38 -5.90 0.63 -4.09
C LEU A 38 -5.13 -0.64 -3.69
N VAL A 39 -3.92 -0.47 -3.19
CA VAL A 39 -3.13 -1.56 -2.59
C VAL A 39 -3.21 -1.42 -1.08
N LEU A 40 -3.74 -2.42 -0.40
CA LEU A 40 -3.97 -2.41 1.04
C LEU A 40 -2.88 -3.21 1.74
N LEU A 41 -1.87 -2.51 2.25
CA LEU A 41 -0.86 -3.07 3.13
C LEU A 41 -1.40 -3.11 4.57
N THR A 42 -1.31 -4.27 5.22
CA THR A 42 -1.55 -4.38 6.64
C THR A 42 -0.47 -3.61 7.39
N ARG A 43 -0.89 -2.58 8.14
CA ARG A 43 -0.04 -1.57 8.81
C ARG A 43 1.02 -2.13 9.75
N ALA A 44 0.94 -3.42 10.10
CA ALA A 44 1.87 -4.09 10.98
C ALA A 44 3.18 -4.55 10.29
N GLU A 45 3.27 -4.50 8.95
CA GLU A 45 4.32 -5.26 8.24
C GLU A 45 5.35 -4.43 7.46
N THR A 46 5.23 -3.10 7.34
CA THR A 46 6.17 -2.36 6.48
C THR A 46 6.50 -0.95 6.97
N ASP A 47 7.79 -0.65 7.07
CA ASP A 47 8.36 0.71 7.04
C ASP A 47 8.28 1.35 5.64
N ASP A 48 7.42 0.85 4.76
CA ASP A 48 7.31 1.31 3.38
C ASP A 48 6.02 2.12 3.14
N ARG A 49 6.06 3.01 2.16
CA ARG A 49 4.91 3.68 1.57
C ARG A 49 4.71 3.20 0.14
N LEU A 50 3.46 3.19 -0.31
CA LEU A 50 3.15 2.93 -1.71
C LEU A 50 3.33 4.21 -2.54
N ASP A 51 3.88 4.04 -3.75
CA ASP A 51 4.05 5.11 -4.72
C ASP A 51 3.65 4.62 -6.14
N PRO A 52 2.52 5.09 -6.70
CA PRO A 52 1.53 5.97 -6.07
C PRO A 52 0.65 5.22 -5.04
N PRO A 53 0.00 5.92 -4.09
CA PRO A 53 -0.89 5.28 -3.10
C PRO A 53 -2.24 4.82 -3.69
N ALA A 54 -2.63 5.37 -4.84
CA ALA A 54 -3.82 5.01 -5.59
C ALA A 54 -3.61 5.29 -7.08
N VAL A 55 -4.24 4.50 -7.94
CA VAL A 55 -4.17 4.67 -9.40
C VAL A 55 -5.57 4.81 -9.97
N ARG A 56 -5.79 5.83 -10.80
CA ARG A 56 -7.03 6.00 -11.57
C ARG A 56 -6.89 5.34 -12.93
N LEU A 57 -7.90 4.60 -13.33
CA LEU A 57 -7.96 3.79 -14.55
C LEU A 57 -9.26 4.08 -15.28
N ALA A 58 -9.20 4.12 -16.61
CA ALA A 58 -10.38 4.19 -17.47
C ALA A 58 -10.46 2.88 -18.26
N VAL A 59 -11.25 1.94 -17.78
CA VAL A 59 -11.35 0.61 -18.39
C VAL A 59 -12.25 0.72 -19.62
N GLU A 60 -11.68 0.52 -20.81
CA GLU A 60 -12.42 0.45 -22.06
C GLU A 60 -12.98 -0.96 -22.32
N PRO A 61 -14.11 -1.09 -23.05
CA PRO A 61 -14.63 -2.40 -23.43
C PRO A 61 -13.60 -3.24 -24.20
N GLY A 62 -13.20 -4.38 -23.64
CA GLY A 62 -12.21 -5.28 -24.23
C GLY A 62 -10.75 -4.83 -24.10
N GLY A 63 -10.50 -3.68 -23.46
CA GLY A 63 -9.18 -3.15 -23.18
C GLY A 63 -8.47 -3.86 -22.02
N ALA A 64 -7.15 -3.68 -21.95
CA ALA A 64 -6.33 -4.12 -20.83
C ALA A 64 -5.39 -2.98 -20.41
N ASP A 65 -5.46 -2.60 -19.13
CA ASP A 65 -4.54 -1.65 -18.52
C ASP A 65 -3.49 -2.39 -17.68
N GLU A 66 -2.24 -1.96 -17.80
CA GLU A 66 -1.15 -2.42 -16.93
C GLU A 66 -0.77 -1.30 -15.96
N VAL A 67 -0.63 -1.66 -14.68
CA VAL A 67 -0.31 -0.72 -13.61
C VAL A 67 0.84 -1.27 -12.77
N VAL A 68 1.83 -0.41 -12.53
CA VAL A 68 2.94 -0.70 -11.61
C VAL A 68 2.80 0.17 -10.37
N VAL A 69 2.74 -0.47 -9.21
CA VAL A 69 2.78 0.20 -7.89
C VAL A 69 4.05 -0.21 -7.18
N ARG A 70 4.81 0.74 -6.63
CA ARG A 70 6.07 0.47 -5.92
C ARG A 70 5.90 0.61 -4.42
N SER A 71 6.56 -0.27 -3.68
CA SER A 71 6.81 -0.10 -2.23
C SER A 71 8.11 0.67 -2.07
N VAL A 72 8.08 1.79 -1.35
CA VAL A 72 9.23 2.68 -1.15
C VAL A 72 9.48 2.84 0.35
N PRO A 73 10.71 2.56 0.84
CA PRO A 73 11.02 2.73 2.26
C PRO A 73 10.76 4.15 2.77
N ILE A 74 10.23 4.24 3.97
CA ILE A 74 9.97 5.48 4.68
C ILE A 74 11.17 5.79 5.57
N VAL A 75 11.94 6.80 5.19
CA VAL A 75 13.05 7.30 6.00
C VAL A 75 12.52 8.22 7.10
N ARG A 76 12.89 7.94 8.36
CA ARG A 76 12.56 8.79 9.52
C ARG A 76 13.83 9.46 10.04
N HIS A 77 13.77 10.77 10.23
CA HIS A 77 14.80 11.50 10.95
C HIS A 77 14.57 11.31 12.45
N ILE A 78 15.54 10.72 13.14
CA ILE A 78 15.54 10.58 14.60
C ILE A 78 16.30 11.78 15.18
N GLN A 79 15.70 12.47 16.14
CA GLN A 79 16.39 13.45 16.97
C GLN A 79 16.75 12.80 18.30
N PHE A 80 18.01 12.91 18.69
CA PHE A 80 18.47 12.57 20.03
C PHE A 80 18.58 13.88 20.81
N SER A 81 17.87 13.98 21.94
CA SER A 81 18.08 15.06 22.91
C SER A 81 19.00 14.56 24.02
N GLU A 82 20.05 15.31 24.30
CA GLU A 82 20.90 15.12 25.47
C GLU A 82 20.19 15.73 26.69
N GLY A 83 19.93 14.94 27.73
CA GLY A 83 19.20 15.44 28.91
C GLY A 83 18.50 14.42 29.78
N GLY A 84 18.65 13.11 29.53
CA GLY A 84 18.27 12.09 30.50
C GLY A 84 19.21 12.15 31.70
N VAL A 85 18.90 12.99 32.69
CA VAL A 85 19.54 12.91 34.01
C VAL A 85 19.10 11.57 34.59
N LEU A 86 20.01 10.59 34.62
CA LEU A 86 19.92 9.52 35.59
C LEU A 86 19.98 10.22 36.95
N GLN A 87 18.85 10.36 37.65
CA GLN A 87 18.93 10.65 39.07
C GLN A 87 19.81 9.55 39.69
N PRO A 88 20.86 9.91 40.44
CA PRO A 88 21.52 8.93 41.27
C PRO A 88 20.43 8.24 42.10
N ARG A 89 20.47 6.91 42.19
CA ARG A 89 19.80 6.26 43.31
C ARG A 89 20.47 6.85 44.55
N ASP A 90 19.69 7.57 45.35
CA ASP A 90 20.07 7.87 46.72
C ASP A 90 20.11 6.51 47.45
N ASP A 91 21.28 5.87 47.42
CA ASP A 91 21.61 4.76 48.29
C ASP A 91 22.14 5.36 49.61
N GLU A 92 21.26 5.34 50.61
CA GLU A 92 21.45 5.39 52.07
C GLU A 92 22.08 6.64 52.74
#